data_AF-A0A948WR24-F1
#
_entry.id   AF-A0A948WR24-F1
#
_cell.length_a   1.000
_cell.length_b   1.000
_cell.length_c   1.000
_cell.angle_alpha   90.00
_cell.angle_beta   90.00
_cell.angle_gamma   90.00
#
_symmetry.space_group_name_H-M   'P 1'
#
loop_
_entity.id
_entity.type
_entity.pdbx_description
1 polymer ?
#
loop_
_entity_poly.entity_id
_entity_poly.type
_entity_poly.pdbx_seq_one_letter_code
_entity_poly.pdbx_strand_id
1 'polypeptide(L)'
;MVDFKPKEHYTPQDLVEIVRLLRDPENGCPWDKEQTHESIRMNFIEETYEVVDAIDLKDKHLLEEELGDVLLQVALHSQMEAEQGSFDFYAVCDALCKKLVFRHPHVFGQVQAENSQQALENWEARKNEEKGRQTAQHRLESVPHSFPALMRAAKLYKRAKPFGFERTPEQLIAQMRQQLDKLEQGETDQALGNLLFAAAAYSQCQHQEPEEVLTKASDAYQAGVIFCEQQASEKGLKLEELDGQQRVHWMEMACETKQSTKE
;
A
#
# COMPACT_ATOMS: atom_id res chain seq x y z
N MET A 1 -9.77 -39.14 -4.81
CA MET A 1 -9.70 -38.34 -6.06
C MET A 1 -10.97 -37.52 -6.13
N VAL A 2 -10.83 -36.21 -6.24
CA VAL A 2 -11.96 -35.29 -6.24
C VAL A 2 -12.73 -35.39 -7.57
N ASP A 3 -14.06 -35.52 -7.52
CA ASP A 3 -14.92 -35.45 -8.72
C ASP A 3 -15.12 -33.98 -9.13
N PHE A 4 -14.14 -33.45 -9.88
CA PHE A 4 -14.18 -32.09 -10.43
C PHE A 4 -14.18 -32.13 -11.95
N LYS A 5 -15.08 -31.37 -12.56
CA LYS A 5 -15.18 -31.25 -14.02
C LYS A 5 -14.67 -29.88 -14.45
N PRO A 6 -13.53 -29.81 -15.17
CA PRO A 6 -13.03 -28.55 -15.71
C PRO A 6 -14.07 -27.84 -16.57
N LYS A 7 -14.08 -26.51 -16.51
CA LYS A 7 -14.96 -25.64 -17.30
C LYS A 7 -14.14 -24.75 -18.21
N GLU A 8 -14.75 -24.31 -19.31
CA GLU A 8 -14.17 -23.30 -20.19
C GLU A 8 -14.13 -21.91 -19.54
N HIS A 9 -15.13 -21.60 -18.71
CA HIS A 9 -15.21 -20.36 -17.94
C HIS A 9 -15.59 -20.65 -16.48
N TYR A 10 -14.92 -19.96 -15.56
CA TYR A 10 -15.13 -20.08 -14.12
C TYR A 10 -15.78 -18.82 -13.55
N THR A 11 -16.59 -19.00 -12.50
CA THR A 11 -17.24 -17.91 -11.77
C THR A 11 -16.69 -17.80 -10.33
N PRO A 12 -17.05 -16.75 -9.57
CA PRO A 12 -16.67 -16.67 -8.15
C PRO A 12 -17.13 -17.88 -7.32
N GLN A 13 -18.28 -18.48 -7.66
CA GLN A 13 -18.77 -19.70 -7.00
C GLN A 13 -17.85 -20.90 -7.29
N ASP A 14 -17.29 -20.96 -8.51
CA ASP A 14 -16.33 -22.00 -8.86
C ASP A 14 -15.02 -21.85 -8.10
N LEU A 15 -14.54 -20.62 -7.91
CA LEU A 15 -13.36 -20.36 -7.07
C LEU A 15 -13.57 -20.87 -5.65
N VAL A 16 -14.71 -20.55 -5.03
CA VAL A 16 -15.05 -21.02 -3.68
C VAL A 16 -15.04 -22.56 -3.63
N GLU A 17 -15.64 -23.22 -4.62
CA GLU A 17 -15.66 -24.68 -4.68
C GLU A 17 -14.27 -25.28 -4.90
N ILE A 18 -13.46 -24.70 -5.79
CA ILE A 18 -12.09 -25.16 -6.05
C ILE A 18 -11.25 -25.06 -4.77
N VAL A 19 -11.29 -23.91 -4.07
CA VAL A 19 -10.54 -23.72 -2.82
C VAL A 19 -11.01 -24.67 -1.72
N ARG A 20 -12.33 -24.90 -1.61
CA ARG A 20 -12.90 -25.91 -0.70
C ARG A 20 -12.36 -27.31 -1.00
N LEU A 21 -12.25 -27.69 -2.28
CA LEU A 21 -11.72 -28.98 -2.70
C LEU A 21 -10.22 -29.10 -2.46
N LEU A 22 -9.45 -28.04 -2.72
CA LEU A 22 -8.01 -28.00 -2.43
C LEU A 22 -7.72 -28.17 -0.94
N ARG A 23 -8.60 -27.67 -0.07
CA ARG A 23 -8.47 -27.79 1.40
C ARG A 23 -9.25 -28.96 2.01
N ASP A 24 -9.82 -29.85 1.21
CA ASP A 24 -10.53 -31.04 1.70
C ASP A 24 -9.59 -31.89 2.60
N PRO A 25 -9.99 -32.27 3.83
CA PRO A 25 -9.09 -32.95 4.77
C PRO A 25 -8.51 -34.28 4.23
N GLU A 26 -9.32 -35.02 3.47
CA GLU A 26 -9.04 -36.37 3.01
C GLU A 26 -8.40 -36.39 1.60
N ASN A 27 -8.93 -35.58 0.68
CA ASN A 27 -8.58 -35.61 -0.74
C ASN A 27 -7.91 -34.32 -1.25
N GLY A 28 -7.78 -33.31 -0.39
CA GLY A 28 -7.21 -32.01 -0.75
C GLY A 28 -5.70 -32.05 -1.01
N CYS A 29 -5.19 -30.96 -1.55
CA CYS A 29 -3.77 -30.74 -1.75
C CYS A 29 -3.06 -30.67 -0.39
N PRO A 30 -1.96 -31.41 -0.18
CA PRO A 30 -1.23 -31.39 1.09
C PRO A 30 -0.74 -30.01 1.49
N TRP A 31 -0.33 -29.18 0.53
CA TRP A 31 0.14 -27.82 0.79
C TRP A 31 -1.02 -26.89 1.16
N ASP A 32 -2.14 -26.92 0.42
CA ASP A 32 -3.26 -26.03 0.69
C ASP A 32 -3.89 -26.30 2.06
N LYS A 33 -4.02 -27.57 2.45
CA LYS A 33 -4.66 -27.94 3.72
C LYS A 33 -3.84 -27.63 4.97
N GLU A 34 -2.50 -27.57 4.86
CA GLU A 34 -1.64 -27.26 6.01
C GLU A 34 -1.52 -25.75 6.28
N GLN A 35 -1.98 -24.90 5.35
CA GLN A 35 -1.89 -23.45 5.52
C GLN A 35 -2.78 -22.93 6.66
N THR A 36 -2.25 -21.95 7.39
CA THR A 36 -2.94 -21.13 8.38
C THR A 36 -2.93 -19.67 7.93
N HIS A 37 -3.70 -18.81 8.62
CA HIS A 37 -3.69 -17.38 8.34
C HIS A 37 -2.30 -16.76 8.45
N GLU A 38 -1.50 -17.22 9.40
CA GLU A 38 -0.15 -16.74 9.64
C GLU A 38 0.83 -17.20 8.57
N SER A 39 0.69 -18.44 8.06
CA SER A 39 1.63 -19.00 7.10
C SER A 39 1.54 -18.31 5.73
N ILE A 40 0.33 -17.97 5.27
CA ILE A 40 0.12 -17.30 3.97
C ILE A 40 -0.02 -15.78 4.07
N ARG A 41 0.11 -15.19 5.27
CA ARG A 41 0.02 -13.74 5.46
C ARG A 41 1.02 -12.98 4.58
N MET A 42 2.23 -13.51 4.42
CA MET A 42 3.26 -12.84 3.63
C MET A 42 2.95 -12.93 2.14
N ASN A 43 2.48 -14.09 1.65
CA ASN A 43 2.02 -14.23 0.27
C ASN A 43 0.96 -13.18 -0.07
N PHE A 44 -0.02 -12.97 0.83
CA PHE A 44 -1.03 -11.94 0.59
C PHE A 44 -0.45 -10.51 0.52
N ILE A 45 0.65 -10.22 1.22
CA ILE A 45 1.34 -8.93 1.09
C ILE A 45 2.09 -8.88 -0.24
N GLU A 46 2.78 -9.94 -0.62
CA GLU A 46 3.50 -10.07 -1.89
C GLU A 46 2.56 -9.80 -3.08
N GLU A 47 1.42 -10.50 -3.17
CA GLU A 47 0.46 -10.29 -4.29
C GLU A 47 -0.04 -8.83 -4.35
N THR A 48 -0.20 -8.17 -3.19
CA THR A 48 -0.61 -6.75 -3.20
C THR A 48 0.46 -5.81 -3.74
N TYR A 49 1.74 -6.15 -3.59
CA TYR A 49 2.83 -5.40 -4.20
C TYR A 49 2.96 -5.72 -5.69
N GLU A 50 2.72 -6.97 -6.11
CA GLU A 50 2.71 -7.33 -7.53
C GLU A 50 1.56 -6.62 -8.29
N VAL A 51 0.39 -6.47 -7.67
CA VAL A 51 -0.69 -5.60 -8.20
C VAL A 51 -0.21 -4.14 -8.36
N VAL A 52 0.56 -3.60 -7.40
CA VAL A 52 1.09 -2.23 -7.48
C VAL A 52 2.06 -2.10 -8.65
N ASP A 53 2.98 -3.05 -8.80
CA ASP A 53 3.93 -3.09 -9.91
C ASP A 53 3.21 -3.17 -11.25
N ALA A 54 2.17 -4.00 -11.36
CA ALA A 54 1.34 -4.10 -12.57
C ALA A 54 0.67 -2.77 -12.94
N ILE A 55 0.17 -2.02 -11.95
CA ILE A 55 -0.41 -0.69 -12.15
C ILE A 55 0.65 0.30 -12.65
N ASP A 56 1.82 0.32 -12.04
CA ASP A 56 2.90 1.25 -12.38
C ASP A 56 3.50 0.97 -13.77
N LEU A 57 3.61 -0.32 -14.13
CA LEU A 57 3.99 -0.77 -15.46
C LEU A 57 2.90 -0.55 -16.52
N LYS A 58 1.66 -0.25 -16.10
CA LYS A 58 0.46 -0.19 -16.94
C LYS A 58 0.22 -1.49 -17.72
N ASP A 59 0.64 -2.62 -17.15
CA ASP A 59 0.48 -3.93 -17.75
C ASP A 59 -0.87 -4.52 -17.35
N LYS A 60 -1.77 -4.63 -18.33
CA LYS A 60 -3.14 -5.10 -18.09
C LYS A 60 -3.21 -6.61 -17.89
N HIS A 61 -2.30 -7.37 -18.49
CA HIS A 61 -2.29 -8.82 -18.34
C HIS A 61 -1.80 -9.18 -16.95
N LEU A 62 -0.67 -8.59 -16.55
CA LEU A 62 -0.15 -8.75 -15.20
C LEU A 62 -1.18 -8.30 -14.16
N LEU A 63 -1.83 -7.15 -14.38
CA LEU A 63 -2.86 -6.67 -13.45
C LEU A 63 -4.05 -7.65 -13.31
N GLU A 64 -4.45 -8.33 -14.38
CA GLU A 64 -5.52 -9.35 -14.32
C GLU A 64 -5.09 -10.58 -13.50
N GLU A 65 -3.86 -11.04 -13.69
CA GLU A 65 -3.24 -12.15 -12.97
C GLU A 65 -3.14 -11.85 -11.46
N GLU A 66 -2.50 -10.75 -11.09
CA GLU A 66 -2.23 -10.41 -9.68
C GLU A 66 -3.51 -10.06 -8.89
N LEU A 67 -4.52 -9.48 -9.56
CA LEU A 67 -5.84 -9.31 -8.93
C LEU A 67 -6.52 -10.66 -8.67
N GLY A 68 -6.25 -11.66 -9.50
CA GLY A 68 -6.66 -13.04 -9.30
C GLY A 68 -5.99 -13.66 -8.07
N ASP A 69 -4.70 -13.43 -7.87
CA ASP A 69 -3.97 -13.97 -6.72
C ASP A 69 -4.38 -13.30 -5.40
N VAL A 70 -4.59 -11.98 -5.41
CA VAL A 70 -5.26 -11.29 -4.29
C VAL A 70 -6.63 -11.89 -3.99
N LEU A 71 -7.41 -12.25 -5.01
CA LEU A 71 -8.73 -12.87 -4.83
C LEU A 71 -8.62 -14.30 -4.28
N LEU A 72 -7.61 -15.07 -4.69
CA LEU A 72 -7.30 -16.39 -4.15
C LEU A 72 -6.99 -16.32 -2.65
N GLN A 73 -6.20 -15.34 -2.21
CA GLN A 73 -5.90 -15.13 -0.80
C GLN A 73 -7.19 -14.87 0.01
N VAL A 74 -8.10 -14.04 -0.49
CA VAL A 74 -9.42 -13.82 0.15
C VAL A 74 -10.21 -15.12 0.25
N ALA A 75 -10.20 -15.95 -0.79
CA ALA A 75 -10.88 -17.24 -0.80
C ALA A 75 -10.26 -18.23 0.20
N LEU A 76 -8.94 -18.34 0.28
CA LEU A 76 -8.22 -19.21 1.23
C LEU A 76 -8.51 -18.82 2.69
N HIS A 77 -8.38 -17.53 3.03
CA HIS A 77 -8.71 -17.04 4.37
C HIS A 77 -10.18 -17.28 4.72
N SER A 78 -11.10 -17.07 3.77
CA SER A 78 -12.52 -17.33 4.00
C SER A 78 -12.83 -18.83 4.18
N GLN A 79 -12.15 -19.70 3.43
CA GLN A 79 -12.32 -21.15 3.54
C GLN A 79 -11.79 -21.68 4.88
N MET A 80 -10.66 -21.18 5.37
CA MET A 80 -10.13 -21.49 6.71
C MET A 80 -11.09 -21.12 7.85
N GLU A 81 -11.83 -20.02 7.71
CA GLU A 81 -12.83 -19.59 8.70
C GLU A 81 -14.14 -20.39 8.57
N ALA A 82 -14.50 -20.79 7.35
CA ALA A 82 -15.65 -21.67 7.10
C ALA A 82 -15.43 -23.05 7.71
N GLU A 83 -14.22 -23.60 7.64
CA GLU A 83 -13.80 -24.86 8.30
C GLU A 83 -13.99 -24.80 9.82
N GLN A 84 -13.88 -23.61 10.42
CA GLN A 84 -14.07 -23.38 11.85
C GLN A 84 -15.51 -23.00 12.21
N GLY A 85 -16.43 -22.91 11.24
CA GLY A 85 -17.83 -22.51 11.46
C GLY A 85 -18.01 -21.02 11.81
N SER A 86 -17.05 -20.16 11.44
CA SER A 86 -17.03 -18.73 11.75
C SER A 86 -17.74 -17.89 10.68
N PHE A 87 -17.13 -17.73 9.51
CA PHE A 87 -17.72 -17.07 8.34
C PHE A 87 -17.19 -17.68 7.04
N ASP A 88 -17.89 -17.47 5.94
CA ASP A 88 -17.49 -17.92 4.61
C ASP A 88 -17.26 -16.76 3.63
N PHE A 89 -16.88 -17.09 2.40
CA PHE A 89 -16.63 -16.10 1.35
C PHE A 89 -17.87 -15.22 1.06
N TYR A 90 -19.07 -15.79 1.12
CA TYR A 90 -20.31 -15.05 0.89
C TYR A 90 -20.61 -14.06 2.01
N ALA A 91 -20.29 -14.41 3.26
CA ALA A 91 -20.38 -13.49 4.39
C ALA A 91 -19.40 -12.31 4.24
N VAL A 92 -18.19 -12.55 3.72
CA VAL A 92 -17.24 -11.46 3.38
C VAL A 92 -17.85 -10.53 2.32
N CYS A 93 -18.41 -11.09 1.24
CA CYS A 93 -19.09 -10.31 0.20
C CYS A 93 -20.27 -9.51 0.75
N ASP A 94 -21.17 -10.14 1.53
CA ASP A 94 -22.34 -9.48 2.11
C ASP A 94 -21.94 -8.32 3.04
N ALA A 95 -20.97 -8.55 3.93
CA ALA A 95 -20.46 -7.51 4.81
C ALA A 95 -19.82 -6.35 4.02
N LEU A 96 -19.08 -6.64 2.94
CA LEU A 96 -18.53 -5.62 2.04
C LEU A 96 -19.65 -4.82 1.35
N CYS A 97 -20.63 -5.49 0.76
CA CYS A 97 -21.74 -4.85 0.05
C CYS A 97 -22.56 -3.96 0.98
N LYS A 98 -22.95 -4.44 2.17
CA LYS A 98 -23.67 -3.65 3.18
C LYS A 98 -22.89 -2.39 3.57
N LYS A 99 -21.58 -2.53 3.80
CA LYS A 99 -20.68 -1.41 4.11
C LYS A 99 -20.58 -0.40 2.96
N LEU A 100 -20.48 -0.87 1.71
CA LEU A 100 -20.43 0.01 0.52
C LEU A 100 -21.73 0.80 0.35
N VAL A 101 -22.88 0.14 0.52
CA VAL A 101 -24.20 0.79 0.48
C VAL A 101 -24.32 1.84 1.59
N PHE A 102 -23.94 1.49 2.81
CA PHE A 102 -24.02 2.40 3.96
C PHE A 102 -23.12 3.64 3.81
N ARG A 103 -21.89 3.47 3.32
CA ARG A 103 -20.91 4.55 3.22
C ARG A 103 -21.02 5.39 1.95
N HIS A 104 -21.83 5.00 0.97
CA HIS A 104 -22.16 5.80 -0.22
C HIS A 104 -23.63 6.23 -0.23
N PRO A 105 -24.10 7.01 0.77
CA PRO A 105 -25.48 7.48 0.78
C PRO A 105 -25.81 8.46 -0.36
N HIS A 106 -24.79 8.91 -1.09
CA HIS A 106 -24.94 9.73 -2.30
C HIS A 106 -25.14 8.93 -3.58
N VAL A 107 -24.83 7.63 -3.55
CA VAL A 107 -25.14 6.71 -4.66
C VAL A 107 -26.42 5.92 -4.34
N PHE A 108 -26.54 5.42 -3.11
CA PHE A 108 -27.60 4.48 -2.70
C PHE A 108 -28.67 5.08 -1.77
N GLY A 109 -28.58 6.38 -1.46
CA GLY A 109 -29.48 7.07 -0.53
C GLY A 109 -29.94 8.43 -1.06
N GLN A 110 -30.21 9.36 -0.14
CA GLN A 110 -30.75 10.69 -0.46
C GLN A 110 -29.76 11.84 -0.20
N VAL A 111 -28.53 11.55 0.24
CA VAL A 111 -27.52 12.59 0.49
C VAL A 111 -26.94 13.04 -0.85
N GLN A 112 -26.68 14.33 -1.06
CA GLN A 112 -25.97 14.78 -2.25
C GLN A 112 -24.47 14.91 -1.99
N ALA A 113 -23.67 14.61 -3.01
CA ALA A 113 -22.25 14.94 -3.07
C ALA A 113 -21.98 15.58 -4.43
N GLU A 114 -21.59 16.85 -4.44
CA GLU A 114 -21.40 17.64 -5.67
C GLU A 114 -20.03 17.40 -6.31
N ASN A 115 -19.07 16.88 -5.54
CA ASN A 115 -17.70 16.61 -5.99
C ASN A 115 -17.05 15.47 -5.18
N SER A 116 -15.87 15.04 -5.64
CA SER A 116 -15.10 13.96 -5.04
C SER A 116 -14.65 14.25 -3.60
N GLN A 117 -14.35 15.52 -3.29
CA GLN A 117 -13.95 15.94 -1.94
C GLN A 117 -15.10 15.75 -0.94
N GLN A 118 -16.30 16.20 -1.28
CA GLN A 118 -17.49 16.03 -0.45
C GLN A 118 -17.88 14.55 -0.32
N ALA A 119 -17.74 13.75 -1.39
CA ALA A 119 -17.95 12.31 -1.34
C ALA A 119 -16.96 11.63 -0.36
N LEU A 120 -15.69 12.04 -0.38
CA LEU A 120 -14.64 11.52 0.51
C LEU A 120 -14.88 11.90 1.99
N GLU A 121 -15.32 13.13 2.25
CA GLU A 121 -15.71 13.60 3.59
C GLU A 121 -16.88 12.80 4.14
N ASN A 122 -17.93 12.60 3.33
CA ASN A 122 -19.07 11.76 3.68
C ASN A 122 -18.63 10.31 3.99
N TRP A 123 -17.74 9.74 3.18
CA TRP A 123 -17.23 8.38 3.36
C TRP A 123 -16.46 8.23 4.68
N GLU A 124 -15.54 9.14 5.01
CA GLU A 124 -14.78 9.08 6.27
C GLU A 124 -15.66 9.37 7.49
N ALA A 125 -16.66 10.26 7.38
CA ALA A 125 -17.64 10.50 8.45
C ALA A 125 -18.42 9.21 8.78
N ARG A 126 -19.01 8.57 7.77
CA ARG A 126 -19.76 7.30 7.92
C ARG A 126 -18.90 6.16 8.44
N LYS A 127 -17.65 6.07 7.98
CA LYS A 127 -16.68 5.07 8.49
C LYS A 127 -16.38 5.26 9.98
N ASN A 128 -16.30 6.49 10.48
CA ASN A 128 -16.07 6.73 11.90
C ASN A 128 -17.33 6.46 12.74
N GLU A 129 -18.52 6.78 12.21
CA GLU A 129 -19.82 6.46 12.82
C GLU A 129 -20.00 4.94 12.97
N GLU A 130 -19.87 4.19 11.87
CA GLU A 130 -19.99 2.72 11.84
C GLU A 130 -19.05 2.03 12.83
N LYS A 131 -17.82 2.54 12.96
CA LYS A 131 -16.79 1.94 13.82
C LYS A 131 -16.75 2.51 15.25
N GLY A 132 -17.70 3.37 15.64
CA GLY A 132 -17.73 3.97 16.98
C GLY A 132 -16.49 4.81 17.33
N ARG A 133 -15.81 5.39 16.33
CA ARG A 133 -14.53 6.10 16.51
C ARG A 133 -14.74 7.56 16.89
N GLN A 134 -15.13 7.76 18.14
CA GLN A 134 -15.47 9.08 18.71
C GLN A 134 -14.26 9.84 19.26
N THR A 135 -13.20 9.14 19.71
CA THR A 135 -12.04 9.77 20.36
C THR A 135 -10.79 9.74 19.48
N ALA A 136 -9.81 10.58 19.80
CA ALA A 136 -8.49 10.55 19.15
C ALA A 136 -7.82 9.18 19.33
N GLN A 137 -7.91 8.62 20.54
CA GLN A 137 -7.42 7.28 20.86
C GLN A 137 -8.01 6.22 19.91
N HIS A 138 -9.34 6.11 19.79
CA HIS A 138 -9.99 5.14 18.91
C HIS A 138 -9.56 5.29 17.44
N ARG A 139 -9.31 6.53 16.98
CA ARG A 139 -8.89 6.78 15.59
C ARG A 139 -7.41 6.41 15.37
N LEU A 140 -6.53 6.73 16.31
CA LEU A 140 -5.09 6.48 16.20
C LEU A 140 -4.74 5.00 16.41
N GLU A 141 -5.32 4.34 17.42
CA GLU A 141 -5.13 2.90 17.67
C GLU A 141 -5.68 2.03 16.53
N SER A 142 -6.55 2.60 15.69
CA SER A 142 -7.06 1.90 14.51
C SER A 142 -6.11 1.88 13.30
N VAL A 143 -4.96 2.57 13.39
CA VAL A 143 -3.91 2.52 12.37
C VAL A 143 -3.08 1.26 12.62
N PRO A 144 -3.04 0.30 11.69
CA PRO A 144 -2.28 -0.93 11.88
C PRO A 144 -0.81 -0.66 12.18
N HIS A 145 -0.24 -1.41 13.12
CA HIS A 145 1.19 -1.37 13.41
C HIS A 145 2.04 -2.00 12.30
N SER A 146 1.46 -2.90 11.51
CA SER A 146 2.10 -3.59 10.40
C SER A 146 2.25 -2.74 9.13
N PHE A 147 1.68 -1.53 9.10
CA PHE A 147 1.88 -0.64 7.96
C PHE A 147 3.35 -0.24 7.82
N PRO A 148 3.86 -0.11 6.58
CA PRO A 148 5.12 0.56 6.31
C PRO A 148 5.21 1.92 7.02
N ALA A 149 6.41 2.30 7.43
CA ALA A 149 6.59 3.37 8.40
C ALA A 149 6.05 4.73 7.92
N LEU A 150 6.25 5.09 6.65
CA LEU A 150 5.77 6.36 6.10
C LEU A 150 4.26 6.34 5.88
N MET A 151 3.72 5.24 5.35
CA MET A 151 2.28 5.04 5.26
C MET A 151 1.60 5.16 6.64
N ARG A 152 2.19 4.55 7.67
CA ARG A 152 1.71 4.62 9.05
C ARG A 152 1.76 6.06 9.58
N ALA A 153 2.86 6.76 9.37
CA ALA A 153 3.04 8.15 9.80
C ALA A 153 1.99 9.08 9.17
N ALA A 154 1.81 9.01 7.84
CA ALA A 154 0.78 9.79 7.14
C ALA A 154 -0.64 9.44 7.64
N LYS A 155 -0.92 8.16 7.90
CA LYS A 155 -2.23 7.75 8.41
C LYS A 155 -2.50 8.30 9.81
N LEU A 156 -1.51 8.25 10.70
CA LEU A 156 -1.61 8.81 12.05
C LEU A 156 -1.86 10.32 11.99
N TYR A 157 -1.09 11.04 11.18
CA TYR A 157 -1.26 12.48 10.98
C TYR A 157 -2.67 12.82 10.47
N LYS A 158 -3.14 12.12 9.43
CA LYS A 158 -4.50 12.28 8.88
C LYS A 158 -5.59 12.00 9.92
N ARG A 159 -5.39 11.03 10.81
CA ARG A 159 -6.36 10.67 11.88
C ARG A 159 -6.37 11.68 13.02
N ALA A 160 -5.26 12.39 13.25
CA ALA A 160 -5.13 13.43 14.26
C ALA A 160 -5.71 14.79 13.81
N LYS A 161 -5.73 15.07 12.50
CA LYS A 161 -6.23 16.33 11.89
C LYS A 161 -7.57 16.83 12.47
N PRO A 162 -8.64 16.03 12.58
CA PRO A 162 -9.93 16.48 13.12
C PRO A 162 -9.92 16.94 14.58
N PHE A 163 -8.82 16.70 15.32
CA PHE A 163 -8.65 17.13 16.71
C PHE A 163 -7.71 18.34 16.84
N GLY A 164 -7.44 19.06 15.75
CA GLY A 164 -6.62 20.28 15.76
C GLY A 164 -5.11 20.05 15.71
N PHE A 165 -4.66 18.84 15.37
CA PHE A 165 -3.23 18.52 15.19
C PHE A 165 -2.72 18.81 13.76
N GLU A 166 -3.57 19.34 12.88
CA GLU A 166 -3.12 19.78 11.56
C GLU A 166 -2.10 20.92 11.65
N ARG A 167 -1.25 20.97 10.63
CA ARG A 167 -0.21 21.96 10.43
C ARG A 167 -0.22 22.42 8.99
N THR A 168 0.10 23.68 8.76
CA THR A 168 0.32 24.19 7.39
C THR A 168 1.63 23.64 6.83
N PRO A 169 1.80 23.61 5.49
CA PRO A 169 3.07 23.24 4.86
C PRO A 169 4.27 24.02 5.42
N GLU A 170 4.11 25.31 5.70
CA GLU A 170 5.16 26.18 6.24
C GLU A 170 5.56 25.78 7.67
N GLN A 171 4.57 25.40 8.50
CA GLN A 171 4.83 24.91 9.87
C GLN A 171 5.57 23.58 9.86
N LEU A 172 5.24 22.68 8.93
CA LEU A 172 5.94 21.41 8.77
C LEU A 172 7.38 21.62 8.26
N ILE A 173 7.59 22.54 7.32
CA ILE A 173 8.94 22.93 6.87
C ILE A 173 9.76 23.50 8.03
N ALA A 174 9.18 24.38 8.84
CA ALA A 174 9.85 24.92 10.02
C ALA A 174 10.21 23.81 11.03
N GLN A 175 9.31 22.84 11.25
CA GLN A 175 9.57 21.68 12.10
C GLN A 175 10.70 20.81 11.56
N MET A 176 10.76 20.58 10.25
CA MET A 176 11.85 19.85 9.60
C MET A 176 13.19 20.55 9.81
N ARG A 177 13.26 21.87 9.61
CA ARG A 177 14.46 22.67 9.88
C ARG A 177 14.93 22.54 11.34
N GLN A 178 14.01 22.61 12.29
CA GLN A 178 14.34 22.40 13.70
C GLN A 178 14.93 21.01 13.98
N GLN A 179 14.46 19.97 13.28
CA GLN A 179 15.05 18.63 13.44
C GLN A 179 16.45 18.55 12.80
N LEU A 180 16.69 19.26 11.69
CA LEU A 180 18.03 19.38 11.09
C LEU A 180 19.01 20.04 12.06
N ASP A 181 18.62 21.15 12.71
CA ASP A 181 19.46 21.82 13.71
C ASP A 181 19.85 20.89 14.87
N LYS A 182 18.93 20.00 15.29
CA LYS A 182 19.19 18.99 16.34
C LYS A 182 20.13 17.88 15.88
N LEU A 183 20.01 17.45 14.62
CA LEU A 183 20.93 16.49 14.02
C LEU A 183 22.36 17.05 13.98
N GLU A 184 22.51 18.33 13.64
CA GLU A 184 23.81 19.03 13.68
C GLU A 184 24.40 19.09 15.10
N GLN A 185 23.55 19.09 16.12
CA GLN A 185 23.93 19.06 17.54
C GLN A 185 24.20 17.64 18.07
N GLY A 186 24.00 16.60 17.26
CA GLY A 186 24.27 15.21 17.62
C GLY A 186 23.10 14.44 18.24
N GLU A 187 21.88 14.99 18.29
CA GLU A 187 20.68 14.24 18.64
C GLU A 187 20.21 13.42 17.43
N THR A 188 20.59 12.14 17.31
CA THR A 188 20.38 11.38 16.06
C THR A 188 18.96 10.79 15.94
N ASP A 189 18.63 9.79 16.74
CA ASP A 189 17.52 8.87 16.40
C ASP A 189 16.16 9.55 16.49
N GLN A 190 15.93 10.33 17.55
CA GLN A 190 14.65 11.02 17.74
C GLN A 190 14.46 12.17 16.75
N ALA A 191 15.52 12.94 16.46
CA ALA A 191 15.43 14.04 15.51
C ALA A 191 15.19 13.51 14.09
N LEU A 192 15.88 12.44 13.70
CA LEU A 192 15.68 11.79 12.40
C LEU A 192 14.27 11.21 12.27
N GLY A 193 13.77 10.51 13.30
CA GLY A 193 12.40 10.01 13.32
C GLY A 193 11.35 11.11 13.18
N ASN A 194 11.54 12.24 13.88
CA ASN A 194 10.65 13.40 13.78
C ASN A 194 10.74 14.08 12.41
N LEU A 195 11.93 14.11 11.79
CA LEU A 195 12.14 14.65 10.45
C LEU A 195 11.35 13.83 9.42
N LEU A 196 11.48 12.49 9.47
CA LEU A 196 10.74 11.59 8.60
C LEU A 196 9.22 11.69 8.81
N PHE A 197 8.77 11.79 10.06
CA PHE A 197 7.35 11.99 10.35
C PHE A 197 6.82 13.32 9.78
N ALA A 198 7.58 14.41 9.95
CA ALA A 198 7.20 15.73 9.42
C ALA A 198 7.17 15.74 7.88
N ALA A 199 8.09 15.02 7.23
CA ALA A 199 8.09 14.83 5.78
C ALA A 199 6.86 14.03 5.31
N ALA A 200 6.50 12.95 6.01
CA ALA A 200 5.29 12.18 5.73
C ALA A 200 4.00 13.02 5.91
N ALA A 201 3.94 13.84 6.96
CA ALA A 201 2.85 14.78 7.18
C ALA A 201 2.77 15.85 6.07
N TYR A 202 3.93 16.35 5.60
CA TYR A 202 3.99 17.32 4.51
C TYR A 202 3.47 16.72 3.21
N SER A 203 3.90 15.51 2.86
CA SER A 203 3.40 14.77 1.69
C SER A 203 1.86 14.62 1.73
N GLN A 204 1.32 14.28 2.90
CA GLN A 204 -0.13 14.19 3.11
C GLN A 204 -0.86 15.53 2.86
N CYS A 205 -0.29 16.66 3.30
CA CYS A 205 -0.84 18.00 3.03
C CYS A 205 -0.84 18.34 1.53
N GLN A 206 0.09 17.77 0.76
CA GLN A 206 0.17 17.92 -0.70
C GLN A 206 -0.65 16.88 -1.46
N HIS A 207 -1.48 16.09 -0.77
CA HIS A 207 -2.25 14.98 -1.36
C HIS A 207 -1.39 13.91 -2.04
N GLN A 208 -0.17 13.72 -1.55
CA GLN A 208 0.75 12.68 -1.99
C GLN A 208 0.86 11.60 -0.92
N GLU A 209 1.06 10.35 -1.34
CA GLU A 209 1.33 9.23 -0.43
C GLU A 209 2.85 9.14 -0.21
N PRO A 210 3.35 9.32 1.03
CA PRO A 210 4.80 9.46 1.26
C PRO A 210 5.59 8.18 0.97
N GLU A 211 4.98 7.00 1.11
CA GLU A 211 5.61 5.73 0.77
C GLU A 211 5.96 5.71 -0.73
N GLU A 212 5.01 6.09 -1.59
CA GLU A 212 5.19 6.17 -3.04
C GLU A 212 6.18 7.27 -3.45
N VAL A 213 6.16 8.41 -2.75
CA VAL A 213 7.14 9.49 -2.97
C VAL A 213 8.56 9.00 -2.69
N LEU A 214 8.77 8.25 -1.61
CA LEU A 214 10.07 7.68 -1.30
C LEU A 214 10.45 6.57 -2.31
N THR A 215 9.53 5.67 -2.68
CA THR A 215 9.76 4.65 -3.71
C THR A 215 10.29 5.27 -5.00
N LYS A 216 9.63 6.31 -5.51
CA LYS A 216 10.07 7.02 -6.73
C LYS A 216 11.47 7.62 -6.61
N ALA A 217 11.82 8.15 -5.43
CA ALA A 217 13.16 8.68 -5.18
C ALA A 217 14.20 7.55 -5.12
N SER A 218 13.86 6.42 -4.51
CA SER A 218 14.70 5.21 -4.46
C SER A 218 14.94 4.63 -5.84
N ASP A 219 13.91 4.53 -6.69
CA ASP A 219 14.02 4.04 -8.06
C ASP A 219 14.85 4.97 -8.94
N ALA A 220 14.73 6.28 -8.72
CA ALA A 220 15.57 7.27 -9.39
C ALA A 220 17.05 7.09 -8.99
N TYR A 221 17.32 6.89 -7.70
CA TYR A 221 18.66 6.62 -7.21
C TYR A 221 19.24 5.33 -7.78
N GLN A 222 18.48 4.22 -7.73
CA GLN A 222 18.88 2.93 -8.31
C GLN A 222 19.22 3.07 -9.80
N ALA A 223 18.33 3.68 -10.58
CA ALA A 223 18.55 3.90 -12.00
C ALA A 223 19.77 4.78 -12.27
N GLY A 224 20.01 5.80 -11.44
CA GLY A 224 21.20 6.66 -11.53
C GLY A 224 22.50 5.88 -11.32
N VAL A 225 22.55 5.01 -10.31
CA VAL A 225 23.71 4.15 -10.05
C VAL A 225 23.96 3.19 -11.21
N ILE A 226 22.91 2.55 -11.74
CA ILE A 226 23.00 1.66 -12.91
C ILE A 226 23.48 2.43 -14.16
N PHE A 227 22.99 3.65 -14.37
CA PHE A 227 23.45 4.51 -15.46
C PHE A 227 24.95 4.84 -15.33
N CYS A 228 25.41 5.17 -14.12
CA CYS A 228 26.83 5.40 -13.87
C CYS A 228 27.68 4.16 -14.21
N GLU A 229 27.20 2.95 -13.88
CA GLU A 229 27.89 1.70 -14.22
C GLU A 229 27.97 1.49 -15.73
N GLN A 230 26.87 1.72 -16.45
CA GLN A 230 26.83 1.64 -17.91
C GLN A 230 27.83 2.62 -18.55
N GLN A 231 27.83 3.87 -18.09
CA GLN A 231 28.75 4.91 -18.57
C GLN A 231 30.22 4.61 -18.27
N ALA A 232 30.52 4.02 -17.11
CA ALA A 232 31.86 3.55 -16.79
C ALA A 232 32.28 2.46 -17.77
N SER A 233 31.40 1.47 -17.98
CA SER A 233 31.64 0.34 -18.87
C SER A 233 31.88 0.79 -20.33
N GLU A 234 31.14 1.77 -20.84
CA GLU A 234 31.34 2.35 -22.18
C GLU A 234 32.73 2.98 -22.34
N LYS A 235 33.32 3.48 -21.24
CA LYS A 235 34.68 4.02 -21.20
C LYS A 235 35.75 2.99 -20.87
N GLY A 236 35.38 1.71 -20.77
CA GLY A 236 36.27 0.62 -20.39
C GLY A 236 36.73 0.68 -18.93
N LEU A 237 35.96 1.36 -18.07
CA LEU A 237 36.19 1.51 -16.64
C LEU A 237 35.16 0.70 -15.85
N LYS A 238 35.49 0.38 -14.61
CA LYS A 238 34.53 -0.11 -13.60
C LYS A 238 33.97 1.04 -12.77
N LEU A 239 32.80 0.84 -12.18
CA LEU A 239 32.15 1.86 -11.35
C LEU A 239 33.01 2.33 -10.18
N GLU A 240 33.78 1.41 -9.56
CA GLU A 240 34.66 1.70 -8.42
C GLU A 240 35.87 2.57 -8.80
N GLU A 241 36.24 2.58 -10.08
CA GLU A 241 37.35 3.38 -10.63
C GLU A 241 36.95 4.84 -10.85
N LEU A 242 35.65 5.16 -10.78
CA LEU A 242 35.18 6.54 -10.82
C LEU A 242 35.52 7.28 -9.53
N ASP A 243 36.01 8.50 -9.64
CA ASP A 243 36.16 9.39 -8.49
C ASP A 243 34.81 9.95 -8.01
N GLY A 244 34.81 10.59 -6.83
CA GLY A 244 33.59 11.12 -6.23
C GLY A 244 32.90 12.21 -7.07
N GLN A 245 33.67 13.03 -7.79
CA GLN A 245 33.11 14.09 -8.65
C GLN A 245 32.46 13.49 -9.89
N GLN A 246 33.08 12.49 -10.49
CA GLN A 246 32.53 11.74 -11.63
C GLN A 246 31.21 11.06 -11.26
N ARG A 247 31.14 10.40 -10.10
CA ARG A 247 29.91 9.75 -9.61
C ARG A 247 28.78 10.76 -9.40
N VAL A 248 29.07 11.91 -8.78
CA VAL A 248 28.06 12.97 -8.57
C VAL A 248 27.58 13.53 -9.91
N HIS A 249 28.51 13.87 -10.80
CA HIS A 249 28.17 14.43 -12.11
C HIS A 249 27.29 13.49 -12.94
N TRP A 250 27.61 12.19 -12.98
CA TRP A 250 26.81 11.23 -13.74
C TRP A 250 25.46 10.92 -13.08
N MET A 251 25.38 10.95 -11.74
CA MET A 251 24.11 10.89 -11.02
C MET A 251 23.20 12.08 -11.37
N GLU A 252 23.75 13.29 -11.45
CA GLU A 252 23.00 14.49 -11.87
C GLU A 252 22.50 14.35 -13.33
N MET A 253 23.35 13.89 -14.25
CA MET A 253 22.95 13.63 -15.64
C MET A 253 21.82 12.59 -15.76
N ALA A 254 21.86 11.53 -14.94
CA ALA A 254 20.81 10.51 -14.95
C ALA A 254 19.44 11.08 -14.56
N CYS A 255 19.42 12.03 -13.62
CA CYS A 255 18.21 12.74 -13.21
C CYS A 255 17.64 13.62 -14.33
N GLU A 256 18.49 14.33 -15.08
CA GLU A 256 18.08 15.22 -16.18
C GLU A 256 17.52 14.44 -17.38
N THR A 257 18.12 13.29 -17.71
CA THR A 257 17.73 12.47 -18.86
C THR A 257 16.32 11.84 -18.70
N LYS A 258 15.89 11.59 -17.45
CA LYS A 258 14.53 11.12 -17.13
C LYS A 258 13.47 12.23 -17.18
N GLN A 259 13.84 13.50 -17.07
CA GLN A 259 12.89 14.61 -17.15
C GLN A 259 12.55 14.96 -18.61
N SER A 260 13.51 14.82 -19.54
CA SER A 260 13.31 15.10 -20.97
C SER A 260 12.52 14.03 -21.73
N THR A 261 12.39 12.82 -21.19
CA THR A 261 11.65 11.70 -21.80
C THR A 261 10.18 11.62 -21.36
N LYS A 262 9.72 12.56 -20.52
CA LYS A 262 8.33 12.65 -20.03
C LYS A 262 7.52 13.81 -20.65
N GLU A 263 8.09 14.54 -21.62
CA GLU A 263 7.36 15.48 -22.51
C GLU A 263 6.95 14.78 -23.81
#